data_AF-A0A6S6PGU9-F1
#
_entry.id   AF-A0A6S6PGU9-F1
#
_cell.length_a   1.000
_cell.length_b   1.000
_cell.length_c   1.000
_cell.angle_alpha   90.00
_cell.angle_beta   90.00
_cell.angle_gamma   90.00
#
_symmetry.space_group_name_H-M   'P 1'
#
loop_
_entity.id
_entity.type
_entity.pdbx_description
1 polymer ?
#
loop_
_entity_poly.entity_id
_entity_poly.type
_entity_poly.pdbx_seq_one_letter_code
_entity_poly.pdbx_strand_id
1 'polypeptide(L)' 'MKVSKWNDNLVVVIPSHIVKQLGLQEGDNVDAVFTRLKSREDALNHMAEIGRQLPEGFRFDRNDD' A
#
# COMPACT_ATOMS: atom_id res chain seq x y z
N MET A 1 6.69 10.85 -2.39
CA MET A 1 7.71 10.34 -1.46
C MET A 1 8.87 9.81 -2.26
N LYS A 2 10.11 10.15 -1.89
CA LYS A 2 11.32 9.72 -2.61
C LYS A 2 12.16 8.87 -1.69
N VAL A 3 12.72 7.79 -2.23
CA VAL A 3 13.68 6.95 -1.54
C VAL A 3 15.08 7.49 -1.84
N SER A 4 15.88 7.73 -0.79
CA SER A 4 17.23 8.26 -0.90
C SER A 4 18.19 7.48 0.00
N LYS A 5 19.48 7.46 -0.32
CA LYS A 5 20.51 6.89 0.55
C LYS A 5 21.03 7.97 1.50
N TRP A 6 21.08 7.68 2.80
CA TRP A 6 21.72 8.54 3.79
C TRP A 6 22.63 7.68 4.68
N ASN A 7 23.95 7.89 4.57
CA ASN A 7 24.97 6.99 5.12
C ASN A 7 24.76 5.55 4.63
N ASP A 8 24.70 4.58 5.55
CA ASP A 8 24.42 3.17 5.25
C ASP A 8 22.92 2.83 5.26
N ASN A 9 22.06 3.82 5.54
CA ASN A 9 20.63 3.63 5.64
C ASN A 9 19.90 4.13 4.38
N LEU A 10 18.75 3.51 4.12
CA LEU A 10 17.79 3.94 3.11
C LEU A 10 16.69 4.74 3.79
N VAL A 11 16.43 5.95 3.32
CA VAL A 11 15.44 6.85 3.92
C VAL A 11 14.30 7.15 2.96
N VAL A 12 13.09 7.22 3.50
CA VAL A 12 11.90 7.70 2.80
C VAL A 12 11.70 9.17 3.18
N VAL A 13 11.79 10.08 2.21
CA VAL A 13 11.60 11.50 2.45
C VAL A 13 10.09 11.80 2.56
N ILE A 14 9.67 12.20 3.76
CA ILE A 14 8.32 12.66 4.06
C ILE A 14 8.19 14.13 3.63
N PRO A 15 7.21 14.49 2.78
CA PRO A 15 6.97 15.88 2.37
C PRO A 15 6.66 16.80 3.56
N SER A 16 7.14 18.04 3.49
CA SER A 16 7.00 19.03 4.58
C SER A 16 5.56 19.34 4.98
N HIS A 17 4.61 19.27 4.06
CA HIS A 17 3.19 19.48 4.38
C HIS A 17 2.63 18.35 5.25
N ILE A 18 3.06 17.11 5.04
CA ILE A 18 2.65 15.95 5.86
C ILE A 18 3.28 16.06 7.25
N VAL A 19 4.57 16.42 7.33
CA VAL A 19 5.26 16.66 8.62
C VAL A 19 4.50 17.67 9.46
N LYS A 20 4.10 18.80 8.86
CA LYS A 20 3.32 19.85 9.55
C LYS A 20 1.93 19.37 9.96
N GLN A 21 1.22 18.67 9.08
CA GLN A 21 -0.13 18.19 9.33
C GLN A 21 -0.19 17.15 10.45
N LEU A 22 0.81 16.27 10.50
CA LEU A 22 0.95 15.23 11.52
C LEU A 22 1.69 15.71 12.77
N GLY A 23 2.22 16.94 12.76
CA GLY A 23 2.97 17.52 13.87
C GLY A 23 4.27 16.78 14.21
N LEU A 24 4.86 16.08 13.25
CA LEU A 24 6.05 15.25 13.46
C LEU A 24 7.28 16.10 13.79
N GLN A 25 8.09 15.61 14.72
CA GLN A 25 9.32 16.24 15.18
C GLN A 25 10.50 15.27 15.10
N GLU A 26 11.71 15.81 15.15
CA GLU A 26 12.92 15.00 15.24
C GLU A 26 12.90 14.19 16.55
N GLY A 27 13.11 12.88 16.45
CA GLY A 27 13.09 11.97 17.60
C GLY A 27 11.77 11.21 17.80
N ASP A 28 10.73 11.55 17.04
CA ASP A 28 9.48 10.78 17.07
C ASP A 28 9.68 9.36 16.55
N ASN A 29 9.07 8.40 17.23
CA ASN A 29 8.97 7.03 16.75
C ASN A 29 7.72 6.91 15.86
N VAL A 30 7.90 6.36 14.67
CA VAL A 30 6.82 6.19 13.69
C VAL A 30 6.77 4.74 13.22
N ASP A 31 5.57 4.15 13.28
CA ASP A 31 5.31 2.89 12.63
C ASP A 31 4.87 3.14 11.19
N ALA A 32 5.57 2.54 10.24
CA ALA A 32 5.27 2.68 8.82
C ALA A 32 4.78 1.35 8.23
N VAL A 33 3.55 1.35 7.73
CA VAL A 33 2.99 0.22 6.98
C VAL A 33 3.16 0.50 5.49
N PHE A 34 4.04 -0.26 4.83
CA PHE A 34 4.26 -0.15 3.40
C PHE A 34 3.45 -1.22 2.67
N THR A 35 2.62 -0.78 1.73
CA THR A 35 2.04 -1.69 0.74
C THR A 35 2.54 -1.31 -0.64
N ARG A 36 3.07 -2.29 -1.39
CA ARG A 36 3.39 -2.07 -2.78
C ARG A 36 2.09 -2.11 -3.57
N LEU A 37 1.74 -1.00 -4.21
CA LEU A 37 0.66 -1.02 -5.19
C LEU A 37 1.04 -2.03 -6.28
N LYS A 38 0.25 -3.10 -6.37
CA LYS A 38 0.41 -4.12 -7.39
C LYS A 38 0.07 -3.49 -8.73
N SER A 39 0.83 -3.81 -9.78
CA SER A 39 0.35 -3.56 -11.13
C SER A 39 -0.95 -4.32 -11.35
N ARG A 40 -1.73 -3.95 -12.37
CA ARG A 40 -2.95 -4.70 -12.71
C ARG A 40 -2.64 -6.18 -12.94
N GLU A 41 -1.54 -6.48 -13.62
CA GLU A 41 -1.08 -7.87 -13.84
C GLU A 41 -0.69 -8.56 -12.55
N ASP A 42 0.08 -7.92 -11.67
CA ASP A 42 0.47 -8.50 -10.38
C ASP A 42 -0.75 -8.76 -9.48
N ALA A 43 -1.76 -7.89 -9.55
CA ALA A 43 -3.00 -8.06 -8.81
C ALA A 43 -3.80 -9.26 -9.34
N LEU A 44 -3.91 -9.41 -10.67
CA LEU A 44 -4.58 -10.55 -11.30
C LEU A 44 -3.87 -11.87 -11.00
N ASN A 45 -2.54 -11.90 -11.11
CA ASN A 45 -1.73 -13.08 -10.79
C ASN A 45 -1.92 -13.49 -9.33
N HIS A 46 -1.89 -12.52 -8.42
CA HIS A 46 -2.15 -12.79 -7.00
C HIS A 46 -3.57 -13.30 -6.73
N MET A 47 -4.59 -12.77 -7.41
CA MET A 47 -5.95 -13.31 -7.28
C MET A 47 -6.04 -14.75 -7.80
N ALA A 48 -5.32 -15.07 -8.88
CA ALA A 48 -5.22 -16.43 -9.40
C ALA A 48 -4.51 -17.36 -8.41
N GLU A 49 -3.43 -16.91 -7.76
CA GLU A 49 -2.71 -17.66 -6.71
C GLU A 49 -3.58 -17.93 -5.48
N ILE A 50 -4.40 -16.96 -5.06
CA ILE A 50 -5.36 -17.16 -3.95
C ILE A 50 -6.35 -18.29 -4.29
N GLY A 51 -6.68 -18.46 -5.58
CA GLY A 51 -7.38 -19.65 -6.07
C GLY A 51 -8.73 -19.91 -5.40
N ARG A 52 -9.39 -18.87 -4.85
CA ARG A 52 -10.67 -19.03 -4.16
C ARG A 52 -11.71 -19.59 -5.14
N GLN A 53 -12.10 -20.84 -4.91
CA GLN A 53 -13.24 -21.42 -5.61
C GLN A 53 -14.51 -20.74 -5.11
N LEU A 54 -15.31 -20.27 -6.07
CA LEU A 54 -16.63 -19.72 -5.77
C LEU A 54 -17.55 -20.89 -5.37
N PRO A 55 -18.44 -20.70 -4.38
CA PRO A 55 -19.42 -21.71 -4.02
C PRO A 55 -20.27 -22.13 -5.23
N GLU A 56 -20.77 -23.36 -5.20
CA GLU A 56 -21.70 -23.84 -6.21
C GLU A 56 -22.93 -22.92 -6.28
N GLY A 57 -23.28 -22.47 -7.49
CA GLY A 57 -24.40 -21.55 -7.70
C GLY A 57 -24.12 -20.06 -7.42
N PHE A 58 -22.88 -19.68 -7.10
CA PHE A 58 -22.53 -18.26 -6.94
C PHE A 58 -22.79 -17.48 -8.23
N ARG A 59 -23.60 -16.42 -8.13
CA ARG A 59 -23.84 -15.46 -9.22
C ARG A 59 -23.48 -14.08 -8.71
N PHE A 60 -22.62 -13.39 -9.47
CA PHE A 60 -22.34 -11.98 -9.24
C PHE A 60 -23.52 -11.16 -9.78
N ASP A 61 -24.21 -10.44 -8.91
CA ASP A 61 -25.27 -9.51 -9.30
C ASP A 61 -24.78 -8.07 -9.10
N ARG A 62 -24.96 -7.24 -10.12
CA ARG A 62 -24.63 -5.82 -10.04
C ARG A 62 -25.96 -5.08 -9.93
N ASN A 63 -26.26 -4.58 -8.74
CA ASN A 63 -27.37 -3.64 -8.58
C ASN A 63 -27.00 -2.34 -9.29
N ASP A 64 -27.65 -2.10 -10.43
CA ASP A 64 -27.63 -0.82 -11.13
C ASP A 64 -28.81 0.02 -10.59
N ASP A 65 -28.55 0.81 -9.55
CA ASP A 65 -29.41 1.94 -9.13
C ASP A 65 -28.81 3.26 -9.63
#